data_AF-A0A2A4FPH4-F1
#
_entry.id   AF-A0A2A4FPH4-F1
#
_cell.length_a   1.000
_cell.length_b   1.000
_cell.length_c   1.000
_cell.angle_alpha   90.00
_cell.angle_beta   90.00
_cell.angle_gamma   90.00
#
_symmetry.space_group_name_H-M   'P 1'
#
loop_
_entity.id
_entity.type
_entity.pdbx_description
1 polymer ?
#
loop_
_entity_poly.entity_id
_entity_poly.type
_entity_poly.pdbx_seq_one_letter_code
_entity_poly.pdbx_strand_id
1 'polypeptide(L)'
;MQVLGRALHAQGLKLIVSLPAFSTADETDSANYGYDLRALGAGADYLQIMTYDETIPAWNPGPVAGSDWIENDLDYAVSLVSADKILSGLPSYGYDWRAPHSGTQRSWADTDALVKQYGVTPSYVGSNDSVTFRYAADDGSGTHTVWTENARSVQLKASLVNAYGLAGTSMYALGWRMPASGRH
;
A
#
# COMPACT_ATOMS: atom_id res chain seq x y z
N MET A 1 19.45 13.93 4.45
CA MET A 1 18.96 13.89 3.06
C MET A 1 19.49 15.00 2.16
N GLN A 2 19.46 16.28 2.57
CA GLN A 2 19.96 17.39 1.74
C GLN A 2 21.43 17.25 1.27
N VAL A 3 22.32 16.75 2.14
CA VAL A 3 23.73 16.50 1.79
C VAL A 3 23.86 15.39 0.75
N LEU A 4 23.16 14.28 0.95
CA LEU A 4 23.17 13.14 0.02
C LEU A 4 22.57 13.51 -1.34
N GLY A 5 21.44 14.22 -1.35
CA GLY A 5 20.81 14.70 -2.59
C GLY A 5 21.78 15.52 -3.43
N ARG A 6 22.40 16.55 -2.83
CA ARG A 6 23.41 17.36 -3.53
C ARG A 6 24.59 16.54 -4.04
N ALA A 7 25.07 15.57 -3.24
CA ALA A 7 26.20 14.73 -3.64
C ALA A 7 25.87 13.83 -4.85
N LEU A 8 24.65 13.26 -4.89
CA LEU A 8 24.17 12.45 -6.02
C LEU A 8 23.92 13.31 -7.26
N HIS A 9 23.27 14.47 -7.10
CA HIS A 9 23.00 15.41 -8.19
C HIS A 9 24.29 15.94 -8.83
N ALA A 10 25.35 16.16 -8.05
CA ALA A 10 26.66 16.55 -8.57
C ALA A 10 27.28 15.49 -9.51
N GLN A 11 26.81 14.24 -9.45
CA GLN A 11 27.21 13.15 -10.34
C GLN A 11 26.14 12.81 -11.39
N GLY A 12 25.08 13.61 -11.51
CA GLY A 12 23.96 13.33 -12.43
C GLY A 12 23.08 12.15 -12.01
N LEU A 13 23.16 11.71 -10.75
CA LEU A 13 22.34 10.64 -10.19
C LEU A 13 21.10 11.21 -9.49
N LYS A 14 20.05 10.39 -9.39
CA LYS A 14 18.81 10.71 -8.67
C LYS A 14 18.76 10.08 -7.28
N LEU A 15 17.97 10.69 -6.39
CA LEU A 15 17.67 10.21 -5.05
C LEU A 15 16.16 9.96 -4.89
N ILE A 16 15.80 8.73 -4.53
CA ILE A 16 14.45 8.36 -4.09
C ILE A 16 14.50 8.05 -2.59
N VAL A 17 13.52 8.53 -1.83
CA VAL A 17 13.41 8.27 -0.40
C VAL A 17 12.09 7.58 -0.11
N SER A 18 12.16 6.36 0.42
CA SER A 18 10.99 5.64 0.91
C SER A 18 10.63 6.10 2.32
N LEU A 19 9.35 6.31 2.58
CA LEU A 19 8.84 6.78 3.87
C LEU A 19 7.48 6.15 4.18
N PRO A 20 7.11 6.01 5.46
CA PRO A 20 5.76 5.60 5.85
C PRO A 20 4.72 6.54 5.23
N ALA A 21 3.53 5.99 4.96
CA ALA A 21 2.37 6.79 4.62
C ALA A 21 1.67 7.22 5.92
N PHE A 22 1.33 8.50 6.00
CA PHE A 22 0.61 9.08 7.12
C PHE A 22 0.02 10.44 6.73
N SER A 23 -0.99 10.84 7.47
CA SER A 23 -1.68 12.11 7.31
C SER A 23 -1.30 13.09 8.43
N THR A 24 -1.88 14.30 8.42
CA THR A 24 -1.76 15.27 9.52
C THR A 24 -2.16 14.68 10.87
N ALA A 25 -3.10 13.72 10.90
CA ALA A 25 -3.59 13.14 12.15
C ALA A 25 -2.49 12.36 12.91
N ASP A 26 -1.55 11.77 12.15
CA ASP A 26 -0.56 10.82 12.68
C ASP A 26 0.88 11.37 12.57
N GLU A 27 1.06 12.62 12.12
CA GLU A 27 2.38 13.22 11.88
C GLU A 27 3.23 13.31 13.16
N THR A 28 2.57 13.41 14.32
CA THR A 28 3.24 13.50 15.64
C THR A 28 3.48 12.16 16.30
N ASP A 29 3.02 11.05 15.69
CA ASP A 29 3.27 9.72 16.22
C ASP A 29 4.77 9.41 16.16
N SER A 30 5.26 8.71 17.18
CA SER A 30 6.69 8.36 17.29
C SER A 30 7.26 7.62 16.07
N ALA A 31 6.41 6.89 15.33
CA ALA A 31 6.76 6.21 14.11
C ALA A 31 6.95 7.15 12.90
N ASN A 32 6.27 8.30 12.89
CA ASN A 32 6.17 9.21 11.75
C ASN A 32 6.94 10.52 11.97
N TYR A 33 7.10 10.96 13.22
CA TYR A 33 7.68 12.25 13.58
C TYR A 33 9.10 12.49 13.04
N GLY A 34 9.85 11.41 12.78
CA GLY A 34 11.19 11.50 12.19
C GLY A 34 11.22 11.89 10.71
N TYR A 35 10.07 11.86 10.02
CA TYR A 35 9.95 12.08 8.57
C TYR A 35 9.37 13.46 8.25
N ASP A 36 10.21 14.48 8.22
CA ASP A 36 9.81 15.82 7.73
C ASP A 36 9.68 15.80 6.21
N LEU A 37 8.46 15.61 5.69
CA LEU A 37 8.18 15.55 4.25
C LEU A 37 8.65 16.79 3.50
N ARG A 38 8.54 18.00 4.08
CA ARG A 38 9.00 19.23 3.42
C ARG A 38 10.51 19.21 3.25
N ALA A 39 11.25 18.87 4.31
CA ALA A 39 12.71 18.83 4.27
C ALA A 39 13.24 17.68 3.40
N LEU A 40 12.58 16.52 3.43
CA LEU A 40 12.89 15.37 2.58
C LEU A 40 12.63 15.69 1.10
N GLY A 41 11.45 16.25 0.80
CA GLY A 41 11.03 16.64 -0.54
C GLY A 41 11.91 17.74 -1.14
N ALA A 42 12.49 18.63 -0.34
CA ALA A 42 13.47 19.61 -0.82
C ALA A 42 14.81 18.97 -1.27
N GLY A 43 15.17 17.81 -0.73
CA GLY A 43 16.47 17.16 -0.98
C GLY A 43 16.43 15.97 -1.95
N ALA A 44 15.28 15.32 -2.12
CA ALA A 44 15.12 14.15 -2.99
C ALA A 44 14.61 14.52 -4.38
N ASP A 45 14.78 13.65 -5.37
CA ASP A 45 14.06 13.74 -6.65
C ASP A 45 12.62 13.25 -6.48
N TYR A 46 12.46 12.12 -5.78
CA TYR A 46 11.16 11.54 -5.48
C TYR A 46 11.04 11.08 -4.03
N LEU A 47 9.84 11.23 -3.48
CA LEU A 47 9.39 10.59 -2.25
C LEU A 47 8.51 9.41 -2.62
N GLN A 48 8.93 8.22 -2.25
CA GLN A 48 8.14 7.00 -2.41
C GLN A 48 7.36 6.76 -1.12
N ILE A 49 6.09 7.15 -1.15
CA ILE A 49 5.20 7.00 0.00
C ILE A 49 4.71 5.56 0.02
N MET A 50 5.00 4.85 1.09
CA MET A 50 4.64 3.44 1.27
C MET A 50 3.16 3.34 1.66
N THR A 51 2.25 3.72 0.77
CA THR A 51 0.79 3.68 0.94
C THR A 51 0.26 2.24 0.88
N TYR A 52 0.80 1.40 1.76
CA TYR A 52 0.41 0.03 2.06
C TYR A 52 0.80 -0.27 3.51
N ASP A 53 0.37 -1.43 4.02
CA ASP A 53 0.49 -1.80 5.43
C ASP A 53 -0.34 -0.89 6.37
N GLU A 54 -1.46 -0.35 5.88
CA GLU A 54 -2.47 0.34 6.70
C GLU A 54 -2.96 -0.55 7.85
N THR A 55 -3.14 -1.85 7.56
CA THR A 55 -3.25 -2.89 8.58
C THR A 55 -2.28 -4.02 8.33
N ILE A 56 -1.66 -4.50 9.42
CA ILE A 56 -0.62 -5.53 9.40
C ILE A 56 -1.00 -6.72 10.29
N PRO A 57 -0.36 -7.89 10.12
CA PRO A 57 -0.64 -9.10 10.91
C PRO A 57 -0.64 -8.92 12.43
N ALA A 58 0.15 -7.96 12.92
CA ALA A 58 0.26 -7.64 14.34
C ALA A 58 -0.97 -6.90 14.89
N TRP A 59 -1.93 -6.47 14.06
CA TRP A 59 -3.15 -5.75 14.43
C TRP A 59 -4.42 -6.53 14.07
N ASN A 60 -5.58 -5.89 14.25
CA ASN A 60 -6.86 -6.43 13.80
C ASN A 60 -6.92 -6.48 12.26
N PRO A 61 -7.64 -7.47 11.67
CA PRO A 61 -7.78 -7.56 10.21
C PRO A 61 -8.47 -6.32 9.62
N GLY A 62 -7.91 -5.80 8.54
CA GLY A 62 -8.47 -4.67 7.80
C GLY A 62 -7.84 -4.53 6.41
N PRO A 63 -8.19 -3.46 5.67
CA PRO A 63 -7.56 -3.17 4.38
C PRO A 63 -6.04 -3.02 4.53
N VAL A 64 -5.30 -3.50 3.54
CA VAL A 64 -3.83 -3.36 3.51
C VAL A 64 -3.43 -2.01 2.91
N ALA A 65 -4.26 -1.47 2.03
CA ALA A 65 -4.02 -0.21 1.33
C ALA A 65 -5.35 0.43 0.92
N GLY A 66 -6.22 0.76 1.89
CA GLY A 66 -7.54 1.32 1.66
C GLY A 66 -7.49 2.64 0.90
N SER A 67 -8.32 2.82 -0.14
CA SER A 67 -8.29 4.03 -0.98
C SER A 67 -8.54 5.32 -0.19
N ASP A 68 -9.45 5.29 0.78
CA ASP A 68 -9.74 6.38 1.71
C ASP A 68 -8.52 6.79 2.54
N TRP A 69 -7.78 5.81 3.08
CA TRP A 69 -6.54 6.05 3.80
C TRP A 69 -5.43 6.59 2.87
N ILE A 70 -5.27 5.99 1.69
CA ILE A 70 -4.31 6.45 0.67
C ILE A 70 -4.58 7.91 0.28
N GLU A 71 -5.84 8.27 0.01
CA GLU A 71 -6.21 9.64 -0.39
C GLU A 71 -5.89 10.65 0.71
N ASN A 72 -6.16 10.34 1.98
CA ASN A 72 -5.81 11.20 3.11
C ASN A 72 -4.29 11.44 3.24
N ASP A 73 -3.50 10.39 3.05
CA ASP A 73 -2.04 10.48 3.11
C ASP A 73 -1.47 11.24 1.91
N LEU A 74 -2.05 11.05 0.73
CA LEU A 74 -1.68 11.80 -0.48
C LEU A 74 -2.06 13.28 -0.37
N ASP A 75 -3.25 13.61 0.13
CA ASP A 75 -3.70 14.98 0.41
C ASP A 75 -2.69 15.71 1.31
N TYR A 76 -2.26 15.04 2.38
CA TYR A 76 -1.24 15.58 3.26
C TYR A 76 0.09 15.76 2.53
N ALA A 77 0.57 14.74 1.83
CA ALA A 77 1.86 14.80 1.16
C ALA A 77 1.93 15.91 0.08
N VAL A 78 0.90 16.05 -0.76
CA VAL A 78 0.86 17.09 -1.81
C VAL A 78 0.68 18.49 -1.24
N SER A 79 0.17 18.62 -0.01
CA SER A 79 0.13 19.92 0.70
C SER A 79 1.53 20.41 1.14
N LEU A 80 2.50 19.49 1.22
CA LEU A 80 3.85 19.75 1.71
C LEU A 80 4.92 19.71 0.61
N VAL A 81 4.73 18.86 -0.39
CA VAL A 81 5.70 18.56 -1.45
C VAL A 81 5.02 18.61 -2.81
N SER A 82 5.72 19.10 -3.83
CA SER A 82 5.19 19.13 -5.20
C SER A 82 4.80 17.71 -5.65
N ALA A 83 3.59 17.57 -6.21
CA ALA A 83 3.01 16.28 -6.57
C ALA A 83 3.88 15.51 -7.59
N ASP A 84 4.54 16.21 -8.51
CA ASP A 84 5.49 15.65 -9.49
C ASP A 84 6.77 15.06 -8.89
N LYS A 85 6.91 15.08 -7.55
CA LYS A 85 7.95 14.41 -6.78
C LYS A 85 7.42 13.26 -5.93
N ILE A 86 6.11 13.00 -5.92
CA ILE A 86 5.51 11.96 -5.10
C ILE A 86 5.24 10.71 -5.94
N LEU A 87 5.60 9.55 -5.40
CA LEU A 87 5.22 8.23 -5.91
C LEU A 87 4.31 7.57 -4.88
N SER A 88 3.10 7.18 -5.28
CA SER A 88 2.23 6.35 -4.43
C SER A 88 2.73 4.89 -4.39
N GLY A 89 2.44 4.17 -3.33
CA GLY A 89 2.76 2.75 -3.16
C GLY A 89 1.54 1.84 -3.36
N LEU A 90 1.73 0.71 -4.02
CA LEU A 90 0.72 -0.34 -4.15
C LEU A 90 1.29 -1.69 -3.68
N PRO A 91 0.57 -2.43 -2.83
CA PRO A 91 1.00 -3.75 -2.41
C PRO A 91 0.62 -4.79 -3.47
N SER A 92 1.52 -5.73 -3.73
CA SER A 92 1.27 -6.95 -4.53
C SER A 92 0.87 -8.16 -3.68
N TYR A 93 0.35 -7.88 -2.50
CA TYR A 93 0.03 -8.85 -1.46
C TYR A 93 -1.20 -8.44 -0.68
N GLY A 94 -1.70 -9.40 0.08
CA GLY A 94 -2.62 -9.22 1.16
C GLY A 94 -2.10 -9.88 2.43
N TYR A 95 -2.96 -9.93 3.44
CA TYR A 95 -2.69 -10.62 4.69
C TYR A 95 -3.85 -11.57 5.01
N ASP A 96 -3.50 -12.72 5.57
CA ASP A 96 -4.38 -13.81 5.98
C ASP A 96 -4.28 -13.97 7.50
N TRP A 97 -5.30 -13.50 8.22
CA TRP A 97 -5.38 -13.55 9.67
C TRP A 97 -6.10 -14.80 10.14
N ARG A 98 -5.41 -15.58 10.98
CA ARG A 98 -6.01 -16.70 11.73
C ARG A 98 -6.85 -16.20 12.90
N ALA A 99 -6.40 -15.10 13.52
CA ALA A 99 -7.04 -14.39 14.61
C ALA A 99 -6.54 -12.92 14.63
N PRO A 100 -7.20 -12.00 15.35
CA PRO A 100 -6.63 -10.69 15.66
C PRO A 100 -5.19 -10.79 16.15
N HIS A 101 -4.29 -9.94 15.63
CA HIS A 101 -2.86 -9.92 15.99
C HIS A 101 -2.09 -11.22 15.60
N SER A 102 -2.66 -12.05 14.72
CA SER A 102 -2.04 -13.28 14.21
C SER A 102 -2.40 -13.50 12.74
N GLY A 103 -1.51 -13.05 11.85
CA GLY A 103 -1.68 -13.23 10.41
C GLY A 103 -0.38 -13.54 9.67
N THR A 104 -0.51 -13.76 8.36
CA THR A 104 0.63 -14.06 7.48
C THR A 104 0.44 -13.35 6.15
N GLN A 105 1.53 -12.85 5.57
CA GLN A 105 1.51 -12.25 4.23
C GLN A 105 1.21 -13.30 3.18
N ARG A 106 0.39 -12.92 2.20
CA ARG A 106 0.01 -13.76 1.05
C ARG A 106 0.21 -12.97 -0.22
N SER A 107 0.87 -13.56 -1.21
CA SER A 107 0.89 -12.97 -2.56
C SER A 107 -0.53 -12.96 -3.15
N TRP A 108 -0.77 -12.15 -4.18
CA TRP A 108 -2.05 -12.21 -4.91
C TRP A 108 -2.39 -13.60 -5.44
N ALA A 109 -1.38 -14.35 -5.92
CA ALA A 109 -1.56 -15.71 -6.39
C ALA A 109 -2.01 -16.67 -5.26
N ASP A 110 -1.47 -16.50 -4.05
CA ASP A 110 -1.86 -17.30 -2.89
C ASP A 110 -3.28 -16.99 -2.45
N THR A 111 -3.68 -15.71 -2.45
CA THR A 111 -5.07 -15.33 -2.09
C THR A 111 -6.07 -15.91 -3.09
N ASP A 112 -5.73 -15.92 -4.37
CA ASP A 112 -6.51 -16.58 -5.42
C ASP A 112 -6.62 -18.09 -5.24
N ALA A 113 -5.53 -18.74 -4.81
CA ALA A 113 -5.52 -20.16 -4.52
C ALA A 113 -6.43 -20.49 -3.33
N LEU A 114 -6.43 -19.67 -2.27
CA LEU A 114 -7.33 -19.83 -1.12
C LEU A 114 -8.80 -19.71 -1.54
N VAL A 115 -9.14 -18.71 -2.37
CA VAL A 115 -10.49 -18.54 -2.92
C VAL A 115 -10.97 -19.80 -3.64
N LYS A 116 -10.11 -20.39 -4.48
CA LYS A 116 -10.42 -21.62 -5.23
C LYS A 116 -10.48 -22.85 -4.32
N GLN A 117 -9.56 -22.98 -3.38
CA GLN A 117 -9.49 -24.10 -2.44
C GLN A 117 -10.75 -24.20 -1.59
N TYR A 118 -11.19 -23.08 -1.02
CA TYR A 118 -12.31 -23.05 -0.08
C TYR A 118 -13.66 -22.73 -0.74
N GLY A 119 -13.69 -22.47 -2.05
CA GLY A 119 -14.92 -22.18 -2.80
C GLY A 119 -15.67 -20.95 -2.29
N VAL A 120 -14.93 -19.96 -1.77
CA VAL A 120 -15.49 -18.73 -1.18
C VAL A 120 -15.59 -17.62 -2.24
N THR A 121 -16.55 -16.70 -2.06
CA THR A 121 -16.68 -15.54 -2.95
C THR A 121 -16.10 -14.30 -2.27
N PRO A 122 -15.05 -13.67 -2.83
CA PRO A 122 -14.53 -12.42 -2.29
C PRO A 122 -15.51 -11.26 -2.39
N SER A 123 -15.58 -10.47 -1.31
CA SER A 123 -16.37 -9.25 -1.23
C SER A 123 -15.50 -8.04 -1.53
N TYR A 124 -15.98 -7.17 -2.42
CA TYR A 124 -15.40 -5.85 -2.65
C TYR A 124 -15.99 -4.84 -1.68
N VAL A 125 -15.15 -4.12 -0.96
CA VAL A 125 -15.54 -3.10 0.01
C VAL A 125 -15.38 -1.73 -0.63
N GLY A 126 -16.49 -1.10 -1.02
CA GLY A 126 -16.46 0.14 -1.80
C GLY A 126 -16.04 1.39 -1.03
N SER A 127 -15.98 1.36 0.30
CA SER A 127 -15.53 2.51 1.09
C SER A 127 -14.01 2.68 1.12
N ASN A 128 -13.26 1.60 0.85
CA ASN A 128 -11.80 1.58 0.88
C ASN A 128 -11.20 0.85 -0.33
N ASP A 129 -12.05 0.60 -1.35
CA ASP A 129 -11.72 -0.13 -2.58
C ASP A 129 -10.80 -1.32 -2.38
N SER A 130 -11.10 -2.17 -1.40
CA SER A 130 -10.30 -3.34 -1.06
C SER A 130 -11.13 -4.62 -1.13
N VAL A 131 -10.46 -5.77 -1.16
CA VAL A 131 -11.11 -7.08 -1.25
C VAL A 131 -10.92 -7.84 0.05
N THR A 132 -11.99 -8.45 0.55
CA THR A 132 -11.94 -9.32 1.72
C THR A 132 -12.73 -10.60 1.53
N PHE A 133 -12.30 -11.67 2.19
CA PHE A 133 -13.06 -12.90 2.32
C PHE A 133 -12.70 -13.63 3.62
N ARG A 134 -13.55 -14.59 3.99
CA ARG A 134 -13.35 -15.46 5.14
C ARG A 134 -13.50 -16.90 4.72
N TYR A 135 -12.72 -17.79 5.32
CA TYR A 135 -12.81 -19.24 5.09
C TYR A 135 -12.57 -19.98 6.41
N ALA A 136 -13.14 -21.18 6.56
CA ALA A 136 -12.84 -22.06 7.69
C ALA A 136 -11.61 -22.90 7.33
N ALA A 137 -10.54 -22.80 8.09
CA ALA A 137 -9.29 -23.49 7.81
C ALA A 137 -9.38 -24.99 8.17
N ASP A 138 -8.80 -25.84 7.31
CA ASP A 138 -8.83 -27.29 7.47
C ASP A 138 -7.99 -27.80 8.66
N ASP A 139 -7.03 -26.99 9.13
CA ASP A 139 -6.12 -27.33 10.24
C ASP A 139 -6.74 -27.14 11.65
N GLY A 140 -8.04 -26.82 11.71
CA GLY A 140 -8.76 -26.60 12.95
C GLY A 140 -8.48 -25.25 13.62
N SER A 141 -7.74 -24.34 12.98
CA SER A 141 -7.42 -23.02 13.53
C SER A 141 -8.58 -22.00 13.44
N GLY A 142 -9.76 -22.43 12.97
CA GLY A 142 -10.97 -21.62 12.95
C GLY A 142 -11.18 -20.87 11.64
N THR A 143 -11.91 -19.76 11.70
CA THR A 143 -12.21 -18.93 10.52
C THR A 143 -11.16 -17.86 10.32
N HIS A 144 -10.47 -17.92 9.19
CA HIS A 144 -9.48 -16.92 8.79
C HIS A 144 -10.16 -15.75 8.08
N THR A 145 -9.52 -14.58 8.12
CA THR A 145 -9.94 -13.38 7.39
C THR A 145 -8.80 -12.92 6.50
N VAL A 146 -9.08 -12.77 5.21
CA VAL A 146 -8.11 -12.28 4.24
C VAL A 146 -8.51 -10.89 3.80
N TRP A 147 -7.55 -9.99 3.72
CA TRP A 147 -7.66 -8.72 3.00
C TRP A 147 -6.58 -8.64 1.94
N THR A 148 -6.97 -8.26 0.73
CA THR A 148 -6.12 -8.27 -0.46
C THR A 148 -6.65 -7.30 -1.51
N GLU A 149 -6.03 -7.30 -2.69
CA GLU A 149 -6.39 -6.47 -3.82
C GLU A 149 -6.90 -7.32 -4.99
N ASN A 150 -7.59 -6.69 -5.94
CA ASN A 150 -7.89 -7.27 -7.25
C ASN A 150 -7.56 -6.27 -8.37
N ALA A 151 -7.82 -6.66 -9.62
CA ALA A 151 -7.54 -5.79 -10.77
C ALA A 151 -8.30 -4.46 -10.71
N ARG A 152 -9.52 -4.44 -10.17
CA ARG A 152 -10.33 -3.23 -10.03
C ARG A 152 -9.73 -2.27 -8.99
N SER A 153 -9.41 -2.76 -7.80
CA SER A 153 -8.85 -1.93 -6.74
C SER A 153 -7.49 -1.35 -7.14
N VAL A 154 -6.62 -2.17 -7.74
CA VAL A 154 -5.32 -1.69 -8.23
C VAL A 154 -5.46 -0.67 -9.35
N GLN A 155 -6.39 -0.88 -10.29
CA GLN A 155 -6.62 0.12 -11.34
C GLN A 155 -7.10 1.45 -10.76
N LEU A 156 -8.00 1.43 -9.78
CA LEU A 156 -8.51 2.63 -9.12
C LEU A 156 -7.40 3.36 -8.39
N LYS A 157 -6.65 2.66 -7.52
CA LYS A 157 -5.56 3.24 -6.72
C LYS A 157 -4.40 3.72 -7.60
N ALA A 158 -4.11 3.04 -8.71
CA ALA A 158 -3.14 3.52 -9.70
C ALA A 158 -3.63 4.78 -10.44
N SER A 159 -4.95 4.96 -10.60
CA SER A 159 -5.51 6.15 -11.25
C SER A 159 -5.34 7.43 -10.43
N LEU A 160 -5.11 7.31 -9.11
CA LEU A 160 -4.78 8.43 -8.22
C LEU A 160 -3.52 9.17 -8.67
N VAL A 161 -2.59 8.51 -9.38
CA VAL A 161 -1.45 9.18 -10.02
C VAL A 161 -1.89 10.33 -10.90
N ASN A 162 -2.90 10.09 -11.75
CA ASN A 162 -3.42 11.14 -12.64
C ASN A 162 -4.30 12.13 -11.87
N ALA A 163 -5.09 11.66 -10.90
CA ALA A 163 -5.98 12.52 -10.13
C ALA A 163 -5.23 13.59 -9.33
N TYR A 164 -4.07 13.23 -8.76
CA TYR A 164 -3.22 14.12 -7.96
C TYR A 164 -2.09 14.76 -8.75
N GLY A 165 -1.84 14.35 -10.00
CA GLY A 165 -0.66 14.80 -10.76
C GLY A 165 0.66 14.29 -10.18
N LEU A 166 0.66 13.06 -9.65
CA LEU A 166 1.84 12.44 -9.05
C LEU A 166 2.90 12.11 -10.12
N ALA A 167 4.15 11.95 -9.69
CA ALA A 167 5.24 11.50 -10.55
C ALA A 167 5.02 10.09 -11.12
N GLY A 168 4.23 9.27 -10.42
CA GLY A 168 3.99 7.88 -10.75
C GLY A 168 3.56 7.05 -9.54
N THR A 169 3.70 5.74 -9.66
CA THR A 169 3.44 4.77 -8.60
C THR A 169 4.61 3.81 -8.43
N SER A 170 4.65 3.11 -7.31
CA SER A 170 5.62 2.10 -6.92
C SER A 170 4.88 0.84 -6.50
N MET A 171 5.43 -0.34 -6.80
CA MET A 171 4.81 -1.63 -6.53
C MET A 171 5.70 -2.46 -5.60
N TYR A 172 5.16 -2.93 -4.48
CA TYR A 172 5.88 -3.76 -3.52
C TYR A 172 5.31 -5.17 -3.45
N ALA A 173 6.01 -6.24 -3.85
CA ALA A 173 7.24 -6.28 -4.62
C ALA A 173 7.04 -7.02 -5.96
N LEU A 174 7.96 -6.81 -6.90
CA LEU A 174 7.97 -7.58 -8.14
C LEU A 174 8.08 -9.09 -7.86
N GLY A 175 7.28 -9.88 -8.59
CA GLY A 175 7.28 -11.35 -8.52
C GLY A 175 5.97 -11.95 -7.99
N TRP A 176 5.14 -11.15 -7.32
CA TRP A 176 3.81 -11.56 -6.86
C TRP A 176 2.78 -11.18 -7.91
N ARG A 177 2.69 -12.04 -8.92
CA ARG A 177 1.93 -11.76 -10.13
C ARG A 177 0.43 -11.67 -9.81
N MET A 178 -0.21 -10.61 -10.29
CA MET A 178 -1.67 -10.60 -10.44
C MET A 178 -2.08 -11.82 -11.27
N PRO A 179 -3.13 -12.55 -10.90
CA PRO A 179 -3.80 -13.44 -11.83
C PRO A 179 -4.20 -12.64 -13.07
N ALA A 180 -3.99 -13.21 -14.27
CA ALA A 180 -4.40 -12.55 -15.50
C ALA A 180 -5.88 -12.21 -15.41
N SER A 181 -6.24 -10.96 -15.71
CA SER A 181 -7.65 -10.58 -15.83
C SER A 181 -8.26 -11.43 -16.95
N GLY A 182 -9.04 -12.43 -16.57
CA GLY A 182 -9.93 -13.10 -17.50
C GLY A 182 -10.88 -12.04 -18.05
N ARG A 183 -10.79 -11.76 -19.36
CA ARG A 183 -11.89 -11.11 -20.06
C ARG A 183 -13.06 -12.09 -19.97
N HIS A 184 -14.05 -11.76 -19.14
CA HIS A 184 -15.38 -12.34 -19.23
C HIS A 184 -16.18 -11.55 -20.26
#